data_AF-A0A9D2RVH7-F1
#
_entry.id   AF-A0A9D2RVH7-F1
#
_cell.length_a   1.000
_cell.length_b   1.000
_cell.length_c   1.000
_cell.angle_alpha   90.00
_cell.angle_beta   90.00
_cell.angle_gamma   90.00
#
_symmetry.space_group_name_H-M   'P 1'
#
loop_
_entity.id
_entity.type
_entity.pdbx_description
1 polymer ?
#
loop_
_entity_poly.entity_id
_entity_poly.type
_entity_poly.pdbx_seq_one_letter_code
_entity_poly.pdbx_strand_id
1 'polypeptide(L)'
;QKEYFTGPLGNDVFQCSPMPWVTYTHISHTNSGKKDNATPLFDWGKYYEKDGRIMIPISVQAHHSFVDGLHIGQFVEELKRFLNEY
;
A
#
# COMPACT_ATOMS: atom_id res chain seq x y z
N GLN A 1 18.83 -10.17 13.68
CA GLN A 1 17.40 -9.92 13.46
C GLN A 1 16.65 -11.18 13.86
N LYS A 2 15.71 -11.12 14.82
CA LYS A 2 14.85 -12.28 15.15
C LYS A 2 13.74 -12.37 14.10
N GLU A 3 13.49 -13.56 13.58
CA GLU A 3 12.33 -13.82 12.72
C GLU A 3 11.09 -13.97 13.60
N TYR A 4 10.12 -13.07 13.41
CA TYR A 4 8.84 -13.12 14.13
C TYR A 4 7.76 -13.89 13.35
N PHE A 5 8.00 -14.18 12.07
CA PHE A 5 7.07 -14.86 11.17
C PHE A 5 7.77 -16.07 10.56
N THR A 6 7.42 -17.27 11.03
CA THR A 6 8.09 -18.52 10.66
C THR A 6 7.37 -19.32 9.56
N GLY A 7 6.30 -18.77 8.99
CA GLY A 7 5.49 -19.40 7.95
C GLY A 7 4.96 -18.37 6.94
N PRO A 8 4.40 -18.82 5.79
CA PRO A 8 3.81 -17.94 4.79
C PRO A 8 2.59 -17.21 5.37
N LEU A 9 2.30 -16.02 4.84
CA LEU A 9 1.09 -15.28 5.19
C LEU A 9 -0.16 -16.04 4.73
N GLY A 10 -1.26 -15.88 5.48
CA GLY A 10 -2.57 -16.36 5.05
C GLY A 10 -3.08 -15.60 3.83
N ASN A 11 -3.97 -16.24 3.06
CA ASN A 11 -4.61 -15.63 1.89
C ASN A 11 -5.64 -14.54 2.24
N ASP A 12 -5.92 -14.35 3.52
CA ASP A 12 -6.87 -13.42 4.12
C ASP A 12 -6.17 -12.24 4.84
N VAL A 13 -4.86 -12.08 4.61
CA VAL A 13 -4.06 -11.01 5.21
C VAL A 13 -3.79 -9.91 4.19
N PHE A 14 -3.92 -8.65 4.62
CA PHE A 14 -3.36 -7.50 3.92
C PHE A 14 -2.16 -6.98 4.71
N GLN A 15 -1.07 -6.64 4.02
CA GLN A 15 0.08 -6.04 4.67
C GLN A 15 0.00 -4.52 4.59
N CYS A 16 0.20 -3.87 5.73
CA CYS A 16 0.19 -2.42 5.85
C CYS A 16 1.49 -1.95 6.51
N SER A 17 2.14 -0.95 5.91
CA SER A 17 3.43 -0.43 6.35
C SER A 17 3.40 1.11 6.41
N PRO A 18 3.00 1.68 7.56
CA PRO A 18 3.00 3.13 7.76
C PRO A 18 4.42 3.67 7.89
N MET A 19 4.75 4.72 7.12
CA MET A 19 5.98 5.50 7.24
C MET A 19 5.66 6.96 7.63
N PRO A 20 5.12 7.20 8.84
CA PRO A 20 4.55 8.50 9.22
C PRO A 20 5.59 9.62 9.36
N TRP A 21 6.88 9.30 9.27
CA TRP A 21 7.98 10.28 9.36
C TRP A 21 8.50 10.74 8.00
N VAL A 22 8.15 10.04 6.90
CA VAL A 22 8.74 10.27 5.58
C VAL A 22 7.65 10.62 4.58
N THR A 23 7.73 11.79 3.96
CA THR A 23 6.93 12.12 2.77
C THR A 23 7.70 11.63 1.54
N TYR A 24 7.18 10.63 0.85
CA TYR A 24 7.80 10.06 -0.35
C TYR A 24 6.98 10.37 -1.60
N THR A 25 7.64 10.29 -2.76
CA THR A 25 6.99 10.35 -4.08
C THR A 25 6.85 8.97 -4.72
N HIS A 26 7.71 8.02 -4.33
CA HIS A 26 7.69 6.64 -4.81
C HIS A 26 8.32 5.71 -3.78
N ILE A 27 7.78 4.50 -3.65
CA ILE A 27 8.37 3.40 -2.90
C ILE A 27 8.27 2.13 -3.75
N SER A 28 9.31 1.30 -3.71
CA SER A 28 9.30 -0.02 -4.32
C SER A 28 9.89 -1.03 -3.34
N HIS A 29 9.20 -2.15 -3.20
CA HIS A 29 9.71 -3.27 -2.40
C HIS A 29 10.52 -4.21 -3.28
N THR A 30 11.70 -4.61 -2.79
CA THR A 30 12.48 -5.66 -3.44
C THR A 30 11.83 -7.00 -3.17
N ASN A 31 11.10 -7.54 -4.14
CA ASN A 31 10.57 -8.89 -4.06
C ASN A 31 11.62 -9.89 -4.56
N SER A 32 11.87 -10.95 -3.81
CA SER A 32 12.75 -12.05 -4.22
C SER A 32 12.18 -12.92 -5.36
N GLY A 33 10.98 -12.59 -5.86
CA GLY A 33 10.34 -13.30 -6.97
C GLY A 33 9.72 -14.64 -6.56
N LYS A 34 9.58 -14.90 -5.25
CA LYS A 34 8.86 -16.09 -4.78
C LYS A 34 7.39 -15.99 -5.16
N LYS A 35 6.90 -17.04 -5.81
CA LYS A 35 5.53 -17.17 -6.34
C LYS A 35 4.44 -17.03 -5.26
N ASP A 36 4.83 -17.26 -4.01
CA ASP A 36 3.93 -17.26 -2.86
C ASP A 36 3.70 -15.85 -2.26
N ASN A 37 4.42 -14.83 -2.74
CA ASN A 37 4.24 -13.43 -2.33
C ASN A 37 3.22 -12.72 -3.23
N ALA A 38 1.94 -13.11 -3.11
CA ALA A 38 0.83 -12.49 -3.82
C ALA A 38 0.01 -11.51 -2.97
N THR A 39 0.30 -11.43 -1.66
CA THR A 39 -0.41 -10.57 -0.72
C THR A 39 -0.27 -9.09 -1.11
N PRO A 40 -1.38 -8.35 -1.26
CA PRO A 40 -1.33 -6.91 -1.50
C PRO A 40 -0.67 -6.18 -0.32
N LEU A 41 0.21 -5.24 -0.65
CA LEU A 41 0.96 -4.42 0.30
C LEU A 41 0.59 -2.96 0.11
N PHE A 42 0.26 -2.31 1.23
CA PHE A 42 -0.13 -0.91 1.30
C PHE A 42 0.88 -0.14 2.14
N ASP A 43 1.43 0.91 1.57
CA ASP A 43 2.29 1.86 2.28
C ASP A 43 1.65 3.25 2.24
N TRP A 44 1.88 4.03 3.30
CA TRP A 44 1.58 5.45 3.28
C TRP A 44 2.62 6.23 4.07
N GLY A 45 2.93 7.41 3.56
CA GLY A 45 3.94 8.29 4.15
C GLY A 45 3.34 9.36 5.04
N LYS A 46 4.21 10.28 5.48
CA LYS A 46 3.82 11.48 6.19
C LYS A 46 3.00 12.41 5.28
N TYR A 47 1.83 12.82 5.76
CA TYR A 47 1.01 13.83 5.10
C TYR A 47 1.68 15.22 5.11
N TYR A 48 1.28 16.07 4.18
CA TYR A 48 1.80 17.44 4.05
C TYR A 48 0.75 18.36 3.43
N GLU A 49 0.90 19.66 3.63
CA GLU A 49 0.02 20.65 3.01
C GLU A 49 0.55 21.07 1.64
N LYS A 50 -0.34 21.16 0.65
CA LYS A 50 -0.04 21.67 -0.69
C LYS A 50 -1.28 22.36 -1.26
N ASP A 51 -1.13 23.60 -1.72
CA ASP A 51 -2.21 24.37 -2.36
C ASP A 51 -3.49 24.44 -1.50
N GLY A 52 -3.33 24.59 -0.18
CA GLY A 52 -4.43 24.62 0.80
C GLY A 52 -5.14 23.28 1.02
N ARG A 53 -4.55 22.17 0.57
CA ARG A 53 -5.07 20.80 0.75
C ARG A 53 -4.08 19.95 1.54
N ILE A 54 -4.61 19.05 2.36
CA ILE A 54 -3.82 17.98 2.98
C ILE A 54 -3.62 16.87 1.95
N MET A 55 -2.36 16.57 1.65
CA MET A 55 -1.94 15.50 0.75
C MET A 55 -1.29 14.38 1.55
N ILE A 56 -1.58 13.13 1.19
CA ILE A 56 -0.95 11.94 1.77
C ILE A 56 -0.42 11.05 0.64
N PRO A 57 0.87 10.66 0.65
CA PRO A 57 1.38 9.71 -0.32
C PRO A 57 0.96 8.30 0.09
N ILE A 58 0.37 7.56 -0.85
CA ILE A 58 -0.08 6.17 -0.68
C ILE A 58 0.50 5.35 -1.82
N SER A 59 0.92 4.13 -1.52
CA SER A 59 1.40 3.18 -2.53
C SER A 59 0.77 1.81 -2.32
N VAL A 60 0.42 1.18 -3.43
CA VAL A 60 -0.17 -0.16 -3.47
C VAL A 60 0.71 -1.02 -4.34
N GLN A 61 1.27 -2.08 -3.77
CA GLN A 61 1.93 -3.13 -4.52
C GLN A 61 1.03 -4.36 -4.52
N ALA A 62 0.67 -4.82 -5.72
CA ALA A 62 -0.18 -5.99 -5.89
C ALA A 62 0.34 -6.87 -7.04
N HIS A 63 0.03 -8.16 -6.98
CA HIS A 63 0.43 -9.10 -8.00
C HIS A 63 -0.51 -9.05 -9.20
N HIS A 64 0.02 -8.83 -10.39
CA HIS A 64 -0.78 -8.53 -11.58
C HIS A 64 -1.71 -9.68 -12.00
N SER A 65 -1.37 -10.94 -11.69
CA SER A 65 -2.27 -12.08 -11.95
C SER A 65 -3.61 -12.02 -11.19
N PHE A 66 -3.75 -11.14 -10.19
CA PHE A 66 -4.98 -10.95 -9.41
C PHE A 66 -5.52 -9.52 -9.47
N VAL A 67 -4.67 -8.54 -9.80
CA VAL A 67 -5.01 -7.11 -9.73
C VAL A 67 -4.54 -6.38 -10.99
N ASP A 68 -5.53 -5.96 -11.79
CA ASP A 68 -5.35 -5.03 -12.90
C ASP A 68 -5.49 -3.56 -12.51
N GLY A 69 -5.08 -2.66 -13.41
CA GLY A 69 -5.18 -1.22 -13.22
C GLY A 69 -6.61 -0.72 -12.96
N LEU A 70 -7.64 -1.43 -13.44
CA LEU A 70 -9.05 -1.11 -13.13
C LEU A 70 -9.33 -1.19 -11.62
N HIS A 71 -8.89 -2.27 -10.97
CA HIS A 71 -9.09 -2.48 -9.54
C HIS A 71 -8.35 -1.42 -8.71
N ILE A 72 -7.13 -1.06 -9.11
CA ILE A 72 -6.37 0.03 -8.48
C ILE A 72 -7.09 1.37 -8.64
N GLY A 73 -7.62 1.65 -9.84
CA GLY A 73 -8.41 2.86 -10.08
C GLY A 73 -9.65 2.93 -9.19
N GLN A 74 -10.41 1.83 -9.09
CA GLN A 74 -11.57 1.74 -8.20
C GLN A 74 -11.17 1.97 -6.74
N PHE A 75 -10.13 1.29 -6.26
CA PHE A 75 -9.62 1.49 -4.90
C PHE A 75 -9.29 2.96 -4.60
N VAL A 76 -8.61 3.65 -5.51
CA VAL A 76 -8.23 5.06 -5.33
C VAL A 76 -9.46 5.97 -5.22
N GLU A 77 -10.49 5.74 -6.05
CA GLU A 77 -11.72 6.54 -6.00
C GLU A 77 -12.53 6.28 -4.72
N GLU A 78 -12.64 5.01 -4.30
CA GLU A 78 -13.30 4.64 -3.04
C GLU A 78 -12.57 5.22 -1.82
N LEU A 79 -11.23 5.17 -1.82
CA LEU A 79 -10.42 5.73 -0.74
C LEU A 79 -10.56 7.24 -0.64
N LYS A 80 -10.52 7.95 -1.78
CA LYS A 80 -10.75 9.40 -1.80
C LYS A 80 -12.15 9.74 -1.30
N ARG A 81 -13.17 8.99 -1.72
CA ARG A 81 -14.55 9.21 -1.26
C ARG A 81 -14.63 9.03 0.25
N PHE A 82 -14.09 7.93 0.78
CA PHE A 82 -14.05 7.66 2.21
C PHE A 82 -13.35 8.78 2.99
N LEU A 83 -12.19 9.27 2.52
CA LEU A 83 -11.46 10.35 3.19
C LEU A 83 -12.11 11.73 3.08
N ASN A 84 -13.02 11.94 2.13
CA ASN A 84 -13.75 13.20 1.99
C ASN A 84 -15.07 13.22 2.80
N GLU A 85 -15.57 12.05 3.19
CA GLU A 85 -16.80 11.91 4.00
C GLU A 85 -16.55 12.10 5.50
N TYR A 86 -15.29 12.06 5.95
CA TYR A 86 -14.85 12.28 7.34
C TYR A 86 -13.99 13.53 7.46
#